data_AF-A0A354MT36-F1
#
_entry.id   AF-A0A354MT36-F1
#
_cell.length_a   1.000
_cell.length_b   1.000
_cell.length_c   1.000
_cell.angle_alpha   90.00
_cell.angle_beta   90.00
_cell.angle_gamma   90.00
#
_symmetry.space_group_name_H-M   'P 1'
#
loop_
_entity.id
_entity.type
_entity.pdbx_description
1 polymer ?
#
loop_
_entity_poly.entity_id
_entity_poly.type
_entity_poly.pdbx_seq_one_letter_code
_entity_poly.pdbx_strand_id
1 'polypeptide(L)'
;MAARPGYCQAWAAYVYAAAGLPIDGSASAYDSGMRYGVSSDFSAVPPGAAVYGYSGSKYGHVGIYVGNGLVYHNVGGVAVDTLSDWITKYRGFAWGWEAGSDLTTYD
;
A
#
# COMPACT_ATOMS: atom_id res chain seq x y z
N MET A 1 -15.34 -3.79 -7.05
CA MET A 1 -15.79 -3.47 -5.67
C MET A 1 -15.66 -1.97 -5.47
N ALA A 2 -16.67 -1.30 -4.89
CA ALA A 2 -16.62 0.16 -4.70
C ALA A 2 -15.61 0.55 -3.61
N ALA A 3 -14.82 1.58 -3.88
CA ALA A 3 -13.88 2.21 -2.96
C ALA A 3 -14.66 2.83 -1.78
N ARG A 4 -14.90 2.05 -0.71
CA ARG A 4 -15.58 2.51 0.51
C ARG A 4 -14.53 2.98 1.54
N PRO A 5 -14.84 3.99 2.37
CA PRO A 5 -13.95 4.41 3.46
C PRO A 5 -13.65 3.23 4.38
N GLY A 6 -12.39 3.07 4.81
CA GLY A 6 -11.96 1.96 5.68
C GLY A 6 -11.62 0.66 4.96
N TYR A 7 -11.75 0.59 3.63
CA TYR A 7 -11.37 -0.57 2.81
C TYR A 7 -10.08 -0.34 2.02
N CYS A 8 -9.12 0.42 2.54
CA CYS A 8 -7.84 0.66 1.87
C CYS A 8 -7.07 -0.65 1.64
N GLN A 9 -7.06 -1.53 2.64
CA GLN A 9 -6.40 -2.83 2.53
C GLN A 9 -7.05 -3.74 1.47
N ALA A 10 -8.37 -3.91 1.55
CA ALA A 10 -9.09 -4.68 0.55
C ALA A 10 -8.90 -4.10 -0.86
N TRP A 11 -8.90 -2.77 -1.01
CA TRP A 11 -8.63 -2.13 -2.28
C TRP A 11 -7.22 -2.45 -2.81
N ALA A 12 -6.18 -2.34 -1.99
CA ALA A 12 -4.81 -2.66 -2.39
C ALA A 12 -4.68 -4.15 -2.79
N ALA A 13 -5.23 -5.06 -1.97
CA ALA A 13 -5.24 -6.48 -2.26
C ALA A 13 -5.95 -6.81 -3.59
N TYR A 14 -7.06 -6.13 -3.92
CA TYR A 14 -7.73 -6.30 -5.21
C TYR A 14 -6.95 -5.70 -6.39
N VAL A 15 -6.19 -4.62 -6.19
CA VAL A 15 -5.31 -4.09 -7.24
C VAL A 15 -4.19 -5.10 -7.55
N TYR A 16 -3.57 -5.68 -6.53
CA TYR A 16 -2.57 -6.74 -6.70
C TYR A 16 -3.16 -7.98 -7.38
N ALA A 17 -4.37 -8.39 -6.99
CA ALA A 17 -5.07 -9.50 -7.63
C ALA A 17 -5.39 -9.25 -9.10
N ALA A 18 -5.77 -8.02 -9.46
CA ALA A 18 -5.99 -7.64 -10.85
C ALA A 18 -4.70 -7.68 -11.69
N ALA A 19 -3.54 -7.56 -11.05
CA ALA A 19 -2.22 -7.76 -11.67
C ALA A 19 -1.80 -9.25 -11.71
N GLY A 20 -2.66 -10.19 -11.31
CA GLY A 20 -2.39 -11.63 -11.31
C GLY A 20 -1.67 -12.15 -10.07
N LEU A 21 -1.56 -11.32 -9.02
CA LEU A 21 -0.87 -11.69 -7.77
C LEU A 21 -1.84 -12.30 -6.75
N PRO A 22 -1.34 -13.06 -5.77
CA PRO A 22 -2.15 -13.53 -4.65
C PRO A 22 -2.85 -12.38 -3.90
N ILE A 23 -4.08 -12.64 -3.46
CA ILE A 23 -4.83 -11.70 -2.60
C ILE A 23 -4.24 -11.72 -1.19
N ASP A 24 -3.89 -10.55 -0.66
CA ASP A 24 -3.62 -10.44 0.77
C ASP A 24 -4.92 -10.53 1.59
N GLY A 25 -4.97 -11.48 2.51
CA GLY A 25 -6.07 -11.71 3.45
C GLY A 25 -5.95 -10.94 4.77
N SER A 26 -5.00 -10.02 4.90
CA SER A 26 -4.81 -9.23 6.12
C SER A 26 -6.07 -8.42 6.49
N ALA A 27 -6.38 -8.40 7.79
CA ALA A 27 -7.57 -7.71 8.30
C ALA A 27 -7.45 -6.17 8.23
N SER A 28 -6.23 -5.65 8.14
CA SER A 28 -5.96 -4.21 8.09
C SER A 28 -4.65 -3.90 7.35
N ALA A 29 -4.47 -2.64 6.98
CA ALA A 29 -3.25 -2.16 6.34
C ALA A 29 -2.05 -2.21 7.28
N TYR A 30 -2.31 -2.05 8.59
CA TYR A 30 -1.28 -2.22 9.61
C TYR A 30 -0.80 -3.68 9.68
N ASP A 31 -1.73 -4.64 9.71
CA ASP A 31 -1.38 -6.07 9.72
C ASP A 31 -0.60 -6.49 8.46
N SER A 32 -1.03 -6.00 7.29
CA SER A 32 -0.29 -6.22 6.04
C SER A 32 1.12 -5.64 6.10
N GLY A 33 1.26 -4.38 6.50
CA GLY A 33 2.57 -3.73 6.60
C GLY A 33 3.49 -4.38 7.63
N MET A 34 2.97 -4.94 8.72
CA MET A 34 3.77 -5.72 9.68
C MET A 34 4.20 -7.08 9.15
N ARG A 35 3.41 -7.67 8.26
CA ARG A 35 3.69 -9.00 7.70
C ARG A 35 4.55 -8.97 6.45
N TYR A 36 4.33 -7.99 5.59
CA TYR A 36 4.93 -7.91 4.25
C TYR A 36 5.72 -6.63 4.01
N GLY A 37 5.91 -5.79 5.03
CA GLY A 37 6.84 -4.67 4.99
C GLY A 37 8.27 -5.18 4.75
N VAL A 38 8.94 -4.61 3.76
CA VAL A 38 10.31 -4.94 3.35
C VAL A 38 11.29 -3.94 3.95
N SER A 39 10.99 -2.64 3.88
CA SER A 39 11.88 -1.58 4.36
C SER A 39 11.10 -0.34 4.81
N SER A 40 11.71 0.44 5.70
CA SER A 40 11.23 1.76 6.13
C SER A 40 11.94 2.92 5.41
N ASP A 41 12.89 2.61 4.51
CA ASP A 41 13.54 3.61 3.66
C ASP A 41 12.70 3.87 2.40
N PHE A 42 12.00 5.01 2.40
CA PHE A 42 11.15 5.44 1.29
C PHE A 42 11.90 6.13 0.14
N SER A 43 13.23 6.26 0.20
CA SER A 43 14.01 6.85 -0.90
C SER A 43 14.11 5.93 -2.12
N ALA A 44 13.88 4.63 -1.94
CA ALA A 44 14.09 3.59 -2.96
C ALA A 44 12.84 2.71 -3.19
N VAL A 45 11.62 3.25 -3.01
CA VAL A 45 10.38 2.49 -3.22
C VAL A 45 10.25 2.09 -4.69
N PRO A 46 10.15 0.79 -5.03
CA PRO A 46 9.95 0.35 -6.41
C PRO A 46 8.51 0.63 -6.88
N PRO A 47 8.29 1.01 -8.16
CA PRO A 47 6.96 1.07 -8.74
C PRO A 47 6.21 -0.26 -8.57
N GLY A 48 4.94 -0.19 -8.18
CA GLY A 48 4.10 -1.32 -7.84
C GLY A 48 4.12 -1.68 -6.36
N ALA A 49 5.05 -1.17 -5.55
CA ALA A 49 5.13 -1.50 -4.12
C ALA A 49 3.98 -0.86 -3.32
N ALA A 50 3.53 -1.58 -2.30
CA ALA A 50 2.59 -1.08 -1.31
C ALA A 50 3.35 -0.24 -0.27
N VAL A 51 2.77 0.88 0.12
CA VAL A 51 3.26 1.76 1.19
C VAL A 51 2.27 1.72 2.35
N TYR A 52 2.76 1.56 3.56
CA TYR A 52 1.97 1.35 4.78
C TYR A 52 2.21 2.48 5.78
N GLY A 53 1.12 3.00 6.34
CA GLY A 53 1.14 4.10 7.30
C GLY A 53 0.19 3.85 8.47
N TYR A 54 0.42 4.53 9.59
CA TYR A 54 -0.41 4.38 10.78
C TYR A 54 -1.78 5.09 10.67
N SER A 55 -1.89 6.14 9.85
CA SER A 55 -3.14 6.90 9.61
C SER A 55 -3.91 7.34 10.86
N GLY A 56 -3.24 7.43 12.01
CA GLY A 56 -3.87 7.78 13.29
C GLY A 56 -4.87 6.74 13.84
N SER A 57 -4.90 5.51 13.29
CA SER A 57 -5.79 4.44 13.76
C SER A 57 -5.06 3.11 13.91
N LYS A 58 -5.63 2.16 14.66
CA LYS A 58 -5.07 0.80 14.80
C LYS A 58 -5.11 -0.03 13.51
N TYR A 59 -5.87 0.41 12.50
CA TYR A 59 -6.03 -0.30 11.24
C TYR A 59 -5.01 0.12 10.17
N GLY A 60 -4.30 1.23 10.40
CA GLY A 60 -3.36 1.78 9.43
C GLY A 60 -4.02 2.30 8.15
N HIS A 61 -3.18 2.57 7.14
CA HIS A 61 -3.58 2.92 5.79
C HIS A 61 -2.55 2.41 4.79
N VAL A 62 -3.01 2.02 3.59
CA VAL A 62 -2.17 1.50 2.52
C VAL A 62 -2.39 2.28 1.23
N GLY A 63 -1.31 2.47 0.48
CA GLY A 63 -1.32 2.96 -0.90
C GLY A 63 -0.40 2.12 -1.77
N ILE A 64 -0.47 2.33 -3.08
CA ILE A 64 0.40 1.69 -4.07
C ILE A 64 1.21 2.79 -4.74
N TYR A 65 2.53 2.70 -4.61
CA TYR A 65 3.45 3.59 -5.30
C TYR A 65 3.52 3.20 -6.78
N VAL A 66 3.27 4.13 -7.69
CA VAL A 66 3.22 3.84 -9.14
C VAL A 66 4.39 4.43 -9.92
N GLY A 67 5.44 4.89 -9.21
CA GLY A 67 6.53 5.64 -9.81
C GLY A 67 6.24 7.14 -9.89
N ASN A 68 7.23 7.90 -10.36
CA ASN A 68 7.18 9.36 -10.50
C ASN A 68 6.75 10.11 -9.23
N GLY A 69 7.04 9.57 -8.04
CA GLY A 69 6.68 10.19 -6.79
C GLY A 69 5.18 10.15 -6.48
N LEU A 70 4.38 9.28 -7.10
CA LEU A 70 2.93 9.21 -6.92
C LEU A 70 2.47 7.94 -6.21
N VAL A 71 1.49 8.09 -5.33
CA VAL A 71 0.85 7.00 -4.58
C VAL A 71 -0.66 7.05 -4.81
N TYR A 72 -1.22 5.92 -5.25
CA TYR A 72 -2.66 5.72 -5.38
C TYR A 72 -3.17 5.02 -4.13
N HIS A 73 -4.29 5.48 -3.56
CA HIS A 73 -4.86 4.90 -2.35
C HIS A 73 -6.38 5.12 -2.28
N ASN A 74 -7.06 4.30 -1.48
CA ASN A 74 -8.51 4.40 -1.31
C ASN A 74 -8.87 5.09 0.02
N VAL A 75 -9.63 6.19 -0.04
CA VAL A 75 -10.16 6.94 1.11
C VAL A 75 -11.69 7.08 1.11
N GLY A 76 -12.40 6.16 0.45
CA GLY A 76 -13.82 6.33 0.04
C GLY A 76 -13.99 6.68 -1.44
N GLY A 77 -12.91 6.48 -2.19
CA GLY A 77 -12.66 6.87 -3.56
C GLY A 77 -11.17 6.72 -3.81
N VAL A 78 -10.77 6.47 -5.06
CA VAL A 78 -9.35 6.46 -5.42
C VAL A 78 -8.84 7.90 -5.37
N ALA A 79 -7.83 8.14 -4.55
CA ALA A 79 -7.10 9.39 -4.44
C ALA A 79 -5.65 9.17 -4.87
N VAL A 80 -5.00 10.27 -5.23
CA VAL A 80 -3.58 10.30 -5.60
C VAL A 80 -2.92 11.39 -4.77
N ASP A 81 -1.90 11.02 -4.00
CA ASP A 81 -1.04 11.93 -3.26
C ASP A 81 0.40 11.77 -3.77
N THR A 82 1.26 12.78 -3.56
CA THR A 82 2.70 12.57 -3.73
C THR A 82 3.21 11.62 -2.65
N LEU A 83 4.29 10.87 -2.92
CA LEU A 83 4.87 9.94 -1.94
C LEU A 83 5.25 10.68 -0.66
N SER A 84 5.84 11.87 -0.78
CA SER A 84 6.21 12.70 0.36
C SER A 84 5.00 13.14 1.18
N ASP A 85 3.97 13.69 0.53
CA ASP A 85 2.74 14.10 1.24
C ASP A 85 2.04 12.90 1.87
N TRP A 86 2.01 11.76 1.17
CA TRP A 86 1.40 10.54 1.66
C TRP A 86 2.11 10.04 2.93
N ILE A 87 3.45 10.00 2.93
CA ILE A 87 4.25 9.60 4.11
C ILE A 87 3.97 10.53 5.29
N THR A 88 3.95 11.84 5.07
CA THR A 88 3.68 12.82 6.13
C THR A 88 2.24 12.67 6.67
N LYS A 89 1.25 12.63 5.77
CA LYS A 89 -0.18 12.59 6.10
C LYS A 89 -0.59 11.30 6.79
N TYR A 90 -0.12 10.16 6.29
CA TYR A 90 -0.49 8.84 6.81
C TYR A 90 0.53 8.24 7.77
N ARG A 91 1.61 8.97 8.08
CA ARG A 91 2.71 8.52 8.95
C ARG A 91 3.27 7.18 8.44
N GLY A 92 3.80 7.20 7.22
CA GLY A 92 4.39 6.04 6.56
C GLY A 92 5.46 5.39 7.44
N PHE A 93 5.40 4.06 7.58
CA PHE A 93 6.34 3.30 8.42
C PHE A 93 7.07 2.19 7.66
N ALA A 94 6.49 1.67 6.58
CA ALA A 94 7.14 0.68 5.73
C ALA A 94 6.60 0.74 4.30
N TRP A 95 7.37 0.22 3.36
CA TRP A 95 6.90 -0.23 2.06
C TRP A 95 7.19 -1.72 1.90
N GLY A 96 6.46 -2.40 1.02
CA GLY A 96 6.64 -3.81 0.73
C GLY A 96 5.70 -4.32 -0.36
N TRP A 97 5.39 -5.60 -0.32
CA TRP A 97 4.61 -6.27 -1.36
C TRP A 97 3.41 -7.01 -0.78
N GLU A 98 2.21 -6.68 -1.22
CA GLU A 98 1.02 -7.41 -0.75
C GLU A 98 1.18 -8.92 -1.03
N ALA A 99 0.77 -9.72 -0.04
CA ALA A 99 0.91 -11.18 -0.03
C ALA A 99 2.36 -11.70 -0.19
N GLY A 100 3.39 -10.85 -0.01
CA GLY A 100 4.80 -11.23 -0.15
C GLY A 100 5.25 -11.43 -1.60
N SER A 101 4.49 -10.90 -2.56
CA SER A 101 4.75 -11.04 -3.99
C SER A 101 5.84 -10.06 -4.43
N ASP A 102 7.11 -10.40 -4.22
CA ASP A 102 8.21 -9.55 -4.66
C ASP A 102 8.19 -9.34 -6.18
N LEU A 103 7.93 -8.11 -6.62
CA LEU A 103 7.86 -7.73 -8.03
C LEU A 103 9.18 -7.16 -8.55
N THR A 104 10.27 -7.26 -7.80
CA THR A 104 11.59 -6.88 -8.30
C THR A 104 12.23 -7.94 -9.18
N THR A 105 11.70 -9.17 -9.17
CA THR A 105 12.17 -10.31 -9.96
C THR A 105 11.18 -10.63 -11.08
N TYR A 106 11.10 -9.77 -12.10
CA TYR A 106 10.53 -10.19 -13.38
C TYR A 106 11.68 -10.78 -14.22
N ASP A 107 11.72 -12.12 -14.35
CA ASP A 107 12.52 -12.82 -15.37
C ASP A 107 11.88 -12.72 -16.76
#